data_AF-A0A1H6IPV2-F1
#
_entry.id   AF-A0A1H6IPV2-F1
#
_cell.length_a   1.000
_cell.length_b   1.000
_cell.length_c   1.000
_cell.angle_alpha   90.00
_cell.angle_beta   90.00
_cell.angle_gamma   90.00
#
_symmetry.space_group_name_H-M   'P 1'
#
loop_
_entity.id
_entity.type
_entity.pdbx_description
1 polymer ?
#
loop_
_entity_poly.entity_id
_entity_poly.type
_entity_poly.pdbx_seq_one_letter_code
_entity_poly.pdbx_strand_id
1 'polypeptide(L)'
;MSTADVVVLLFGGRRSPRPLRGLPVVDDPDADCRRLVVVGTDSDLASVLTRLMRTDRLHIEVAHVRRSWQARRALSGSATRVPLIRDDTGTVIVGAAEWRGAETGRPVHGEAVVDDTVLFDGEVPGVRIEPTTAMPGLRATVLGTRPRRWVAGRAAQLGTTGAVLVRDGAPHPRVVTRSTLYRHTEGWLRVR
;
A
#
# COMPACT_ATOMS: atom_id res chain seq x y z
N MET A 1 -5.20 -29.65 13.36
CA MET A 1 -5.96 -28.92 12.31
C MET A 1 -5.11 -28.95 11.05
N SER A 2 -5.66 -29.38 9.92
CA SER A 2 -4.96 -29.30 8.64
C SER A 2 -4.97 -27.84 8.20
N THR A 3 -3.90 -27.11 8.48
CA THR A 3 -3.70 -25.74 7.97
C THR A 3 -3.85 -25.76 6.45
N ALA A 4 -4.77 -24.97 5.91
CA ALA A 4 -4.94 -24.89 4.46
C ALA A 4 -3.69 -24.20 3.89
N ASP A 5 -2.98 -24.86 2.96
CA ASP A 5 -1.73 -24.30 2.43
C ASP A 5 -1.99 -22.97 1.66
N VAL A 6 -3.13 -22.87 0.98
CA VAL A 6 -3.56 -21.68 0.25
C VAL A 6 -5.02 -21.34 0.54
N VAL A 7 -5.31 -20.09 0.88
CA VAL A 7 -6.67 -19.56 1.04
C VAL A 7 -6.90 -18.32 0.17
N VAL A 8 -8.17 -17.99 -0.09
CA VAL A 8 -8.57 -16.87 -0.95
C VAL A 8 -9.44 -15.89 -0.17
N LEU A 9 -9.10 -14.60 -0.21
CA LEU A 9 -9.99 -13.51 0.20
C LEU A 9 -10.61 -12.87 -1.05
N LEU A 10 -11.95 -12.83 -1.12
CA LEU A 10 -12.69 -12.21 -2.21
C LEU A 10 -13.31 -10.88 -1.76
N PHE A 11 -12.90 -9.78 -2.36
CA PHE A 11 -13.43 -8.45 -2.02
C PHE A 11 -14.40 -7.93 -3.08
N GLY A 12 -15.37 -7.11 -2.64
CA GLY A 12 -16.24 -6.34 -3.53
C GLY A 12 -17.18 -7.18 -4.40
N GLY A 13 -17.68 -8.31 -3.88
CA GLY A 13 -18.59 -9.20 -4.61
C GLY A 13 -17.96 -9.90 -5.83
N ARG A 14 -16.62 -9.91 -5.92
CA ARG A 14 -15.90 -10.51 -7.03
C ARG A 14 -16.04 -12.03 -7.02
N ARG A 15 -16.15 -12.61 -8.22
CA ARG A 15 -16.15 -14.07 -8.40
C ARG A 15 -14.73 -14.61 -8.40
N SER A 16 -14.55 -15.81 -7.84
CA SER A 16 -13.27 -16.52 -7.89
C SER A 16 -12.85 -16.82 -9.35
N PRO A 17 -11.66 -16.34 -9.79
CA PRO A 17 -11.06 -16.71 -11.07
C PRO A 17 -10.92 -18.23 -11.21
N ARG A 18 -11.03 -18.74 -12.45
CA ARG A 18 -10.98 -20.20 -12.73
C ARG A 18 -9.83 -20.94 -12.01
N PRO A 19 -8.58 -20.45 -12.01
CA PRO A 19 -7.47 -21.14 -11.32
C PRO A 19 -7.63 -21.23 -9.80
N LEU A 20 -8.41 -20.34 -9.18
CA LEU A 20 -8.63 -20.29 -7.72
C LEU A 20 -9.92 -21.02 -7.29
N ARG A 21 -10.66 -21.62 -8.22
CA ARG A 21 -11.88 -22.36 -7.89
C ARG A 21 -11.52 -23.65 -7.16
N GLY A 22 -12.25 -23.95 -6.09
CA GLY A 22 -12.01 -25.13 -5.24
C GLY A 22 -11.04 -24.87 -4.07
N LEU A 23 -10.39 -23.70 -4.02
CA LEU A 23 -9.64 -23.28 -2.83
C LEU A 23 -10.61 -22.74 -1.77
N PRO A 24 -10.28 -22.92 -0.46
CA PRO A 24 -11.04 -22.32 0.62
C PRO A 24 -11.13 -20.80 0.46
N VAL A 25 -12.35 -20.27 0.45
CA VAL A 25 -12.61 -18.83 0.54
C VAL A 25 -12.87 -18.50 1.99
N VAL A 26 -12.15 -17.53 2.52
CA VAL A 26 -12.29 -17.06 3.90
C VAL A 26 -12.65 -15.58 3.89
N ASP A 27 -13.21 -15.10 5.00
CA ASP A 27 -13.53 -13.67 5.18
C ASP A 27 -12.52 -12.97 6.10
N ASP A 28 -11.71 -13.74 6.82
CA ASP A 28 -10.73 -13.23 7.80
C ASP A 28 -9.29 -13.42 7.28
N PRO A 29 -8.48 -12.36 7.16
CA PRO A 29 -7.05 -12.46 6.84
C PRO A 29 -6.22 -13.21 7.88
N ASP A 30 -6.71 -13.42 9.11
CA ASP A 30 -6.03 -14.20 10.14
C ASP A 30 -6.29 -15.72 10.01
N ALA A 31 -6.88 -16.19 8.92
CA ALA A 31 -6.95 -17.61 8.62
C ALA A 31 -5.56 -18.27 8.71
N ASP A 32 -5.49 -19.43 9.36
CA ASP A 32 -4.24 -20.20 9.42
C ASP A 32 -3.95 -20.80 8.03
N CYS A 33 -2.91 -20.28 7.38
CA CYS A 33 -2.51 -20.67 6.04
C CYS A 33 -1.03 -20.34 5.82
N ARG A 34 -0.42 -20.93 4.79
CA ARG A 34 0.91 -20.51 4.33
C ARG A 34 0.83 -19.35 3.35
N ARG A 35 -0.18 -19.39 2.46
CA ARG A 35 -0.38 -18.42 1.38
C ARG A 35 -1.81 -17.89 1.34
N LEU A 36 -1.92 -16.58 1.20
CA LEU A 36 -3.17 -15.87 1.12
C LEU A 36 -3.28 -15.11 -0.22
N VAL A 37 -4.31 -15.44 -1.00
CA VAL A 37 -4.59 -14.81 -2.30
C VAL A 37 -5.69 -13.76 -2.15
N VAL A 38 -5.33 -12.49 -2.28
CA VAL A 38 -6.27 -11.37 -2.24
C VAL A 38 -6.78 -11.06 -3.64
N VAL A 39 -8.07 -11.28 -3.88
CA VAL A 39 -8.75 -10.88 -5.12
C VAL A 39 -9.47 -9.56 -4.89
N GLY A 40 -8.82 -8.45 -5.23
CA GLY A 40 -9.29 -7.12 -4.85
C GLY A 40 -8.56 -5.94 -5.49
N THR A 41 -8.90 -4.72 -5.05
CA THR A 41 -8.17 -3.48 -5.35
C THR A 41 -6.87 -3.39 -4.54
N ASP A 42 -6.13 -2.29 -4.72
CA ASP A 42 -4.98 -1.99 -3.88
C ASP A 42 -5.42 -1.69 -2.43
N SER A 43 -6.57 -1.03 -2.22
CA SER A 43 -7.12 -0.77 -0.89
C SER A 43 -7.54 -2.05 -0.15
N ASP A 44 -8.05 -3.05 -0.88
CA ASP A 44 -8.38 -4.37 -0.33
C ASP A 44 -7.09 -5.06 0.17
N LEU A 45 -6.02 -5.05 -0.65
CA LEU A 45 -4.72 -5.60 -0.24
C LEU A 45 -4.09 -4.83 0.92
N ALA A 46 -4.19 -3.50 0.92
CA ALA A 46 -3.71 -2.65 1.99
C ALA A 46 -4.40 -2.97 3.32
N SER A 47 -5.71 -3.25 3.31
CA SER A 47 -6.47 -3.64 4.49
C SER A 47 -6.00 -4.98 5.06
N VAL A 48 -5.78 -5.96 4.18
CA VAL A 48 -5.23 -7.27 4.55
C VAL A 48 -3.82 -7.15 5.15
N LEU A 49 -2.92 -6.44 4.47
CA LEU A 49 -1.55 -6.25 4.96
C LEU A 49 -1.50 -5.43 6.25
N THR A 50 -2.41 -4.47 6.42
CA THR A 50 -2.57 -3.74 7.68
C THR A 50 -2.92 -4.69 8.82
N ARG A 51 -3.84 -5.64 8.58
CA ARG A 51 -4.21 -6.64 9.58
C ARG A 51 -3.05 -7.59 9.88
N LEU A 52 -2.42 -8.16 8.86
CA LEU A 52 -1.27 -9.06 9.03
C LEU A 52 -0.08 -8.38 9.74
N MET A 53 0.18 -7.10 9.46
CA MET A 53 1.19 -6.32 10.18
C MET A 53 0.83 -6.16 11.66
N ARG A 54 -0.44 -5.90 11.98
CA ARG A 54 -0.91 -5.71 13.36
C ARG A 54 -0.97 -7.02 14.17
N THR A 55 -0.99 -8.16 13.50
CA THR A 55 -1.01 -9.49 14.12
C THR A 55 0.32 -10.24 14.02
N ASP A 56 1.40 -9.56 13.58
CA ASP A 56 2.75 -10.12 13.43
C ASP A 56 2.83 -11.31 12.44
N ARG A 57 2.03 -11.24 11.36
CA ARG A 57 1.86 -12.30 10.36
C ARG A 57 2.40 -11.94 8.96
N LEU A 58 3.41 -11.08 8.89
CA LEU A 58 4.06 -10.71 7.61
C LEU A 58 4.91 -11.84 6.99
N HIS A 59 5.06 -12.95 7.71
CA HIS A 59 5.61 -14.22 7.22
C HIS A 59 4.63 -15.02 6.32
N ILE A 60 3.37 -14.60 6.20
CA ILE A 60 2.41 -15.21 5.26
C ILE A 60 2.71 -14.75 3.84
N GLU A 61 2.75 -15.70 2.89
CA GLU A 61 2.92 -15.38 1.48
C GLU A 61 1.64 -14.75 0.93
N VAL A 62 1.70 -13.51 0.43
CA VAL A 62 0.52 -12.79 -0.06
C VAL A 62 0.60 -12.58 -1.57
N ALA A 63 -0.41 -13.07 -2.28
CA ALA A 63 -0.59 -12.85 -3.71
C ALA A 63 -1.74 -11.87 -3.97
N HIS A 64 -1.57 -10.96 -4.93
CA HIS A 64 -2.61 -9.99 -5.30
C HIS A 64 -3.12 -10.23 -6.71
N VAL A 65 -4.44 -10.41 -6.83
CA VAL A 65 -5.13 -10.68 -8.09
C VAL A 65 -6.14 -9.56 -8.37
N ARG A 66 -5.73 -8.59 -9.18
CA ARG A 66 -6.60 -7.51 -9.69
C ARG A 66 -7.30 -7.90 -10.98
N ARG A 67 -6.73 -8.85 -11.71
CA ARG A 67 -7.17 -9.31 -13.04
C ARG A 67 -7.08 -10.84 -13.10
N SER A 68 -8.04 -11.48 -13.74
CA SER A 68 -8.19 -12.94 -13.74
C SER A 68 -6.96 -13.69 -14.28
N TRP A 69 -6.21 -13.10 -15.21
CA TRP A 69 -4.98 -13.71 -15.75
C TRP A 69 -3.82 -13.79 -14.76
N GLN A 70 -3.86 -13.01 -13.66
CA GLN A 70 -2.86 -13.08 -12.59
C GLN A 70 -3.07 -14.30 -11.68
N ALA A 71 -4.26 -14.92 -11.71
CA ALA A 71 -4.65 -15.97 -10.78
C ALA A 71 -3.75 -17.21 -10.80
N ARG A 72 -3.27 -17.64 -11.98
CA ARG A 72 -2.32 -18.76 -12.05
C ARG A 72 -1.01 -18.43 -11.35
N ARG A 73 -0.51 -17.21 -11.58
CA ARG A 73 0.75 -16.74 -11.00
C ARG A 73 0.66 -16.51 -9.49
N ALA A 74 -0.53 -16.16 -8.99
CA ALA A 74 -0.80 -16.13 -7.55
C ALA A 74 -0.59 -17.50 -6.85
N LEU A 75 -0.76 -18.61 -7.58
CA LEU A 75 -0.58 -19.96 -7.04
C LEU A 75 0.85 -20.49 -7.21
N SER A 76 1.48 -20.26 -8.36
CA SER A 76 2.79 -20.82 -8.66
C SER A 76 3.95 -19.86 -8.48
N GLY A 77 3.68 -18.57 -8.29
CA GLY A 77 4.70 -17.54 -8.12
C GLY A 77 5.55 -17.78 -6.87
N SER A 78 6.81 -17.38 -6.93
CA SER A 78 7.68 -17.37 -5.76
C SER A 78 7.35 -16.20 -4.85
N ALA A 79 7.45 -16.42 -3.54
CA ALA A 79 7.31 -15.37 -2.54
C ALA A 79 8.67 -14.71 -2.32
N THR A 80 8.71 -13.38 -2.38
CA THR A 80 9.92 -12.59 -2.08
C THR A 80 9.59 -11.53 -1.06
N ARG A 81 10.45 -11.35 -0.05
CA ARG A 81 10.28 -10.28 0.94
C ARG A 81 10.55 -8.94 0.30
N VAL A 82 9.57 -8.03 0.37
CA VAL A 82 9.67 -6.67 -0.16
C VAL A 82 9.32 -5.65 0.94
N PRO A 83 9.78 -4.40 0.82
CA PRO A 83 9.42 -3.34 1.76
C PRO A 83 7.90 -3.22 1.94
N LEU A 84 7.47 -3.04 3.19
CA LEU A 84 6.10 -2.68 3.56
C LEU A 84 6.08 -1.19 3.91
N ILE A 85 5.24 -0.40 3.26
CA ILE A 85 5.09 1.02 3.57
C ILE A 85 3.82 1.23 4.36
N ARG A 86 3.90 1.99 5.44
CA ARG A 86 2.76 2.37 6.27
C ARG A 86 2.81 3.85 6.62
N ASP A 87 1.68 4.38 7.06
CA ASP A 87 1.64 5.69 7.68
C ASP A 87 1.80 5.62 9.21
N ASP A 88 1.77 6.79 9.85
CA ASP A 88 1.80 6.99 11.30
C ASP A 88 0.58 6.40 12.03
N THR A 89 -0.57 6.28 11.37
CA THR A 89 -1.75 5.57 11.91
C THR A 89 -1.61 4.04 11.85
N GLY A 90 -0.54 3.54 11.24
CA GLY A 90 -0.30 2.12 11.02
C GLY A 90 -1.21 1.52 9.96
N THR A 91 -1.61 2.32 8.97
CA THR A 91 -2.29 1.85 7.77
C THR A 91 -1.25 1.59 6.67
N VAL A 92 -1.27 0.40 6.07
CA VAL A 92 -0.38 0.03 4.98
C VAL A 92 -0.81 0.71 3.68
N ILE A 93 0.17 1.07 2.84
CA ILE A 93 -0.02 1.59 1.48
C ILE A 93 0.57 0.60 0.48
N VAL A 94 -0.17 0.27 -0.57
CA VAL A 94 0.23 -0.72 -1.59
C VAL A 94 0.51 -0.09 -2.94
N GLY A 95 -0.42 0.71 -3.44
CA GLY A 95 -0.37 1.34 -4.74
C GLY A 95 0.27 2.72 -4.67
N ALA A 96 -0.39 3.66 -3.98
CA ALA A 96 0.13 5.00 -3.77
C ALA A 96 -0.62 5.74 -2.66
N ALA A 97 0.09 6.65 -2.01
CA ALA A 97 -0.52 7.70 -1.23
C ALA A 97 -0.33 9.06 -1.92
N GLU A 98 -1.25 9.98 -1.64
CA GLU A 98 -1.17 11.34 -2.14
C GLU A 98 -1.47 12.34 -1.04
N TRP A 99 -0.65 13.39 -0.97
CA TRP A 99 -0.98 14.60 -0.22
C TRP A 99 -1.58 15.60 -1.20
N ARG A 100 -2.83 15.97 -0.96
CA ARG A 100 -3.59 16.93 -1.76
C ARG A 100 -3.97 18.13 -0.90
N GLY A 101 -4.25 19.28 -1.51
CA GLY A 101 -4.74 20.44 -0.78
C GLY A 101 -6.01 20.11 0.02
N ALA A 102 -6.24 20.85 1.10
CA ALA A 102 -7.41 20.64 1.98
C ALA A 102 -8.75 20.73 1.22
N GLU A 103 -8.80 21.54 0.17
CA GLU A 103 -9.92 21.67 -0.75
C GLU A 103 -9.53 21.15 -2.14
N THR A 104 -10.50 20.56 -2.85
CA THR A 104 -10.29 20.04 -4.21
C THR A 104 -9.77 21.13 -5.15
N GLY A 105 -8.62 20.87 -5.80
CA GLY A 105 -8.01 21.79 -6.75
C GLY A 105 -7.14 22.88 -6.12
N ARG A 106 -7.09 22.98 -4.79
CA ARG A 106 -6.14 23.85 -4.09
C ARG A 106 -4.77 23.18 -3.93
N PRO A 107 -3.67 23.96 -3.93
CA PRO A 107 -2.35 23.41 -3.64
C PRO A 107 -2.25 22.95 -2.18
N VAL A 108 -1.24 22.12 -1.92
CA VAL A 108 -0.72 21.88 -0.57
C VAL A 108 0.26 22.99 -0.24
N HIS A 109 0.10 23.63 0.91
CA HIS A 109 1.06 24.59 1.46
C HIS A 109 1.78 23.97 2.66
N GLY A 110 3.12 23.96 2.64
CA GLY A 110 3.93 23.42 3.72
C GLY A 110 5.32 23.00 3.28
N GLU A 111 5.88 22.03 3.99
CA GLU A 111 7.20 21.49 3.72
C GLU A 111 7.11 19.95 3.71
N ALA A 112 7.77 19.32 2.74
CA ALA A 112 7.95 17.89 2.76
C ALA A 112 9.38 17.46 2.44
N VAL A 113 9.81 16.41 3.12
CA VAL A 113 11.11 15.78 2.95
C VAL A 113 10.95 14.29 2.68
N VAL A 114 11.91 13.74 1.95
CA VAL A 114 12.12 12.29 1.81
C VAL A 114 13.49 11.98 2.39
N ASP A 115 13.53 11.29 3.53
CA ASP A 115 14.71 11.17 4.38
C ASP A 115 15.38 12.55 4.62
N ASP A 116 16.56 12.79 4.05
CA ASP A 116 17.34 14.05 4.17
C ASP A 116 17.13 15.01 2.99
N THR A 117 16.33 14.62 1.99
CA THR A 117 16.13 15.39 0.77
C THR A 117 14.83 16.18 0.85
N VAL A 118 14.92 17.51 0.79
CA VAL A 118 13.74 18.38 0.64
C VAL A 118 13.05 18.10 -0.69
N LEU A 119 11.78 17.70 -0.61
CA LEU A 119 10.93 17.45 -1.78
C LEU A 119 10.28 18.74 -2.27
N PHE A 120 9.79 19.56 -1.33
CA PHE A 120 9.32 20.92 -1.55
C PHE A 120 9.26 21.70 -0.24
N ASP A 121 9.30 23.03 -0.37
CA ASP A 121 9.00 24.01 0.68
C ASP A 121 8.16 25.13 0.02
N GLY A 122 6.99 25.42 0.57
CA GLY A 122 6.00 26.36 0.03
C GLY A 122 4.77 25.67 -0.56
N GLU A 123 4.32 26.14 -1.74
CA GLU A 123 3.09 25.65 -2.37
C GLU A 123 3.36 24.71 -3.55
N VAL A 124 2.70 23.56 -3.55
CA VAL A 124 2.73 22.61 -4.66
C VAL A 124 1.33 22.06 -4.99
N PRO A 125 1.04 21.64 -6.23
CA PRO A 125 -0.26 21.05 -6.59
C PRO A 125 -0.63 19.80 -5.78
N GLY A 126 0.38 19.12 -5.22
CA GLY A 126 0.25 17.95 -4.39
C GLY A 126 1.50 17.09 -4.48
N VAL A 127 1.52 15.99 -3.73
CA VAL A 127 2.61 15.02 -3.74
C VAL A 127 2.04 13.63 -3.93
N ARG A 128 2.76 12.79 -4.69
CA ARG A 128 2.48 11.37 -4.80
C ARG A 128 3.65 10.58 -4.22
N ILE A 129 3.31 9.61 -3.37
CA ILE A 129 4.24 8.68 -2.72
C ILE A 129 3.87 7.27 -3.16
N GLU A 130 4.84 6.51 -3.66
CA GLU A 130 4.66 5.13 -4.11
C GLU A 130 5.58 4.18 -3.34
N PRO A 131 5.04 3.08 -2.78
CA PRO A 131 5.85 1.96 -2.31
C PRO A 131 6.69 1.38 -3.46
N THR A 132 7.93 1.01 -3.16
CA THR A 132 8.84 0.32 -4.08
C THR A 132 9.16 -1.08 -3.56
N THR A 133 9.35 -2.03 -4.47
CA THR A 133 9.75 -3.39 -4.06
C THR A 133 11.24 -3.54 -3.79
N ALA A 134 12.04 -2.53 -4.15
CA ALA A 134 13.44 -2.42 -3.78
C ALA A 134 13.62 -1.45 -2.62
N MET A 135 14.74 -1.57 -1.92
CA MET A 135 15.21 -0.55 -0.97
C MET A 135 15.44 0.77 -1.72
N PRO A 136 15.21 1.93 -1.09
CA PRO A 136 14.92 2.14 0.33
C PRO A 136 13.46 1.91 0.76
N GLY A 137 12.53 1.70 -0.18
CA GLY A 137 11.18 1.19 0.11
C GLY A 137 10.05 2.10 -0.37
N LEU A 138 10.29 3.40 -0.54
CA LEU A 138 9.33 4.29 -1.18
C LEU A 138 10.03 5.31 -2.10
N ARG A 139 9.23 5.94 -2.95
CA ARG A 139 9.62 7.13 -3.71
C ARG A 139 8.50 8.16 -3.69
N ALA A 140 8.85 9.43 -3.72
CA ALA A 140 7.89 10.53 -3.79
C ALA A 140 8.22 11.52 -4.90
N THR A 141 7.21 12.21 -5.40
CA THR A 141 7.34 13.29 -6.39
C THR A 141 6.26 14.32 -6.16
N VAL A 142 6.60 15.59 -6.39
CA VAL A 142 5.60 16.65 -6.56
C VAL A 142 4.77 16.38 -7.82
N LEU A 143 3.47 16.62 -7.73
CA LEU A 143 2.52 16.58 -8.86
C LEU A 143 2.62 17.87 -9.68
N GLY A 144 2.46 17.77 -11.00
CA GLY A 144 2.48 18.92 -11.89
C GLY A 144 2.64 18.54 -13.35
N THR A 145 2.76 19.56 -14.21
CA THR A 145 2.91 19.43 -15.67
C THR A 145 4.36 19.24 -16.12
N ARG A 146 5.33 19.46 -15.24
CA ARG A 146 6.76 19.21 -15.51
C ARG A 146 7.09 17.72 -15.35
N PRO A 147 8.19 17.25 -15.97
CA PRO A 147 8.67 15.89 -15.75
C PRO A 147 8.83 15.59 -14.25
N ARG A 148 8.25 14.47 -13.80
CA ARG A 148 8.26 14.07 -12.40
C ARG A 148 9.67 13.68 -11.97
N ARG A 149 10.28 14.48 -11.10
CA ARG A 149 11.52 14.11 -10.41
C ARG A 149 11.17 13.29 -9.18
N TRP A 150 11.42 11.98 -9.26
CA TRP A 150 11.25 11.08 -8.13
C TRP A 150 12.43 11.15 -7.17
N VAL A 151 12.13 11.23 -5.89
CA VAL A 151 13.09 11.09 -4.79
C VAL A 151 12.78 9.78 -4.08
N ALA A 152 13.77 8.89 -3.98
CA ALA A 152 13.62 7.63 -3.26
C ALA A 152 14.12 7.76 -1.83
N GLY A 153 13.44 7.12 -0.87
CA GLY A 153 13.84 7.14 0.55
C GLY A 153 13.12 6.09 1.38
N ARG A 154 13.38 6.11 2.68
CA ARG A 154 12.75 5.20 3.66
C ARG A 154 11.47 5.82 4.20
N ALA A 155 11.44 7.13 4.36
CA ALA A 155 10.32 7.90 4.87
C ALA A 155 10.06 9.14 4.01
N ALA A 156 8.80 9.51 3.90
CA ALA A 156 8.33 10.79 3.38
C ALA A 156 7.52 11.46 4.49
N GLN A 157 7.88 12.70 4.83
CA GLN A 157 7.27 13.46 5.91
C GLN A 157 6.73 14.77 5.38
N LEU A 158 5.54 15.15 5.83
CA LEU A 158 4.86 16.40 5.51
C LEU A 158 4.56 17.16 6.80
N GLY A 159 4.95 18.43 6.84
CA GLY A 159 4.36 19.45 7.70
C GLY A 159 3.55 20.41 6.84
N THR A 160 2.30 20.68 7.19
CA THR A 160 1.39 21.51 6.38
C THR A 160 0.40 22.26 7.25
N THR A 161 -0.13 23.36 6.75
CA THR A 161 -1.27 24.05 7.35
C THR A 161 -2.59 23.29 7.16
N GLY A 162 -2.65 22.40 6.16
CA GLY A 162 -3.77 21.49 5.94
C GLY A 162 -3.67 20.74 4.61
N ALA A 163 -3.72 19.41 4.66
CA ALA A 163 -3.79 18.54 3.49
C ALA A 163 -4.79 17.40 3.67
N VAL A 164 -5.30 16.87 2.56
CA VAL A 164 -6.00 15.58 2.52
C VAL A 164 -5.00 14.49 2.13
N LEU A 165 -4.84 13.49 3.01
CA LEU A 165 -4.11 12.27 2.68
C LEU A 165 -5.05 11.29 1.97
N VAL A 166 -4.70 10.85 0.77
CA VAL A 166 -5.40 9.78 0.05
C VAL A 166 -4.54 8.53 0.05
N ARG A 167 -5.08 7.37 0.44
CA ARG A 167 -4.37 6.08 0.52
C ARG A 167 -5.01 5.10 -0.45
N ASP A 168 -4.27 4.64 -1.46
CA ASP A 168 -4.75 3.66 -2.43
C ASP A 168 -6.12 4.03 -3.04
N GLY A 169 -6.34 5.33 -3.24
CA GLY A 169 -7.59 5.92 -3.75
C GLY A 169 -8.64 6.27 -2.70
N ALA A 170 -8.46 5.88 -1.43
CA ALA A 170 -9.38 6.20 -0.33
C ALA A 170 -8.92 7.45 0.45
N PRO A 171 -9.70 8.54 0.47
CA PRO A 171 -9.36 9.74 1.24
C PRO A 171 -9.43 9.48 2.76
N HIS A 172 -8.49 10.06 3.50
CA HIS A 172 -8.57 10.15 4.95
C HIS A 172 -9.73 11.07 5.34
N PRO A 173 -10.54 10.72 6.36
CA PRO A 173 -11.74 11.47 6.71
C PRO A 173 -11.47 12.88 7.26
N ARG A 174 -10.23 13.19 7.66
CA ARG A 174 -9.85 14.47 8.25
C ARG A 174 -8.68 15.09 7.51
N VAL A 175 -8.71 16.42 7.40
CA VAL A 175 -7.54 17.22 7.04
C VAL A 175 -6.45 16.99 8.08
N VAL A 176 -5.22 16.83 7.61
CA VAL A 176 -4.04 16.59 8.44
C VAL A 176 -3.10 17.80 8.38
N THR A 177 -2.47 18.11 9.51
CA THR A 177 -1.39 19.12 9.58
C THR A 177 0.00 18.47 9.51
N ARG A 178 0.07 17.17 9.75
CA ARG A 178 1.27 16.35 9.60
C ARG A 178 0.89 15.01 9.02
N SER A 179 1.76 14.44 8.20
CA SER A 179 1.62 13.08 7.69
C SER A 179 2.99 12.49 7.46
N THR A 180 3.19 11.24 7.90
CA THR A 180 4.43 10.52 7.64
C THR A 180 4.10 9.18 7.02
N LEU A 181 4.76 8.85 5.92
CA LEU A 181 4.78 7.52 5.33
C LEU A 181 6.18 6.97 5.44
N TYR A 182 6.32 5.72 5.87
CA TYR A 182 7.63 5.13 6.11
C TYR A 182 7.62 3.63 5.91
N ARG A 183 8.82 3.12 5.62
CA ARG A 183 9.08 1.70 5.58
C ARG A 183 8.97 1.11 6.98
N HIS A 184 8.07 0.14 7.14
CA HIS A 184 7.98 -0.68 8.33
C HIS A 184 9.27 -1.50 8.52
N THR A 185 9.56 -1.88 9.77
CA THR A 185 10.77 -2.62 10.14
C THR A 185 10.83 -3.98 9.45
N GLU A 186 9.69 -4.66 9.33
CA GLU A 186 9.58 -5.90 8.58
C GLU A 186 8.91 -5.66 7.21
N GLY A 187 9.45 -6.29 6.16
CA GLY A 187 8.80 -6.39 4.86
C GLY A 187 7.81 -7.54 4.78
N TRP A 188 6.95 -7.55 3.77
CA TRP A 188 5.98 -8.63 3.55
C TRP A 188 6.43 -9.58 2.43
N LEU A 189 6.00 -10.84 2.51
CA LEU A 189 6.26 -11.83 1.46
C LEU A 189 5.29 -11.65 0.30
N ARG A 190 5.74 -11.00 -0.77
CA ARG A 190 4.95 -10.82 -1.98
C ARG A 190 5.16 -11.98 -2.95
N VAL A 191 4.06 -12.61 -3.36
CA VAL A 191 4.05 -13.57 -4.47
C VAL A 191 3.98 -12.83 -5.80
N ARG A 192 4.85 -13.19 -6.76
CA ARG A 192 4.87 -12.54 -8.06
C ARG A 192 4.78 -13.42 -9.28
#